data_AF-A0A7W9HKC3-F1
#
_entry.id   AF-A0A7W9HKC3-F1
#
_cell.length_a   1.000
_cell.length_b   1.000
_cell.length_c   1.000
_cell.angle_alpha   90.00
_cell.angle_beta   90.00
_cell.angle_gamma   90.00
#
_symmetry.space_group_name_H-M   'P 1'
#
loop_
_entity.id
_entity.type
_entity.pdbx_description
1 polymer ?
#
loop_
_entity_poly.entity_id
_entity_poly.type
_entity_poly.pdbx_seq_one_letter_code
_entity_poly.pdbx_strand_id
1 'polypeptide(L)'
;MIDSMPATWNGKAYAGVYLLHKAGGYNCVATIKWTAIGVATDTMAGLYRDSEDHSRNLIDQGNYKYYAVVHGYAPMCVSYAGWSAAAVAVSRWDWCS
;
A
#
# COMPACT_ATOMS: atom_id res chain seq x y z
N MET A 1 -3.16 12.97 -7.33
CA MET A 1 -2.21 12.23 -8.20
C MET A 1 -2.38 10.75 -7.90
N ILE A 2 -2.20 9.86 -8.87
CA ILE A 2 -2.19 8.41 -8.65
C ILE A 2 -0.80 7.91 -9.01
N ASP A 3 -0.17 7.19 -8.08
CA ASP A 3 1.04 6.42 -8.35
C ASP A 3 0.79 4.94 -8.08
N SER A 4 1.58 4.07 -8.71
CA SER A 4 1.41 2.63 -8.54
C SER A 4 2.66 1.83 -8.84
N MET A 5 2.79 0.69 -8.17
CA MET A 5 3.85 -0.29 -8.40
C MET A 5 3.32 -1.72 -8.23
N PRO A 6 3.85 -2.69 -8.98
CA PRO A 6 3.47 -4.09 -8.82
C PRO A 6 4.15 -4.70 -7.59
N ALA A 7 3.38 -5.42 -6.76
CA ALA A 7 3.93 -6.32 -5.77
C ALA A 7 4.44 -7.59 -6.46
N THR A 8 5.74 -7.88 -6.30
CA THR A 8 6.40 -8.97 -7.03
C THR A 8 7.01 -10.02 -6.12
N TRP A 9 7.01 -11.26 -6.60
CA TRP A 9 7.71 -12.40 -6.00
C TRP A 9 8.36 -13.22 -7.12
N ASN A 10 9.63 -13.59 -6.96
CA ASN A 10 10.40 -14.32 -7.98
C ASN A 10 10.27 -13.71 -9.40
N GLY A 11 10.29 -12.38 -9.49
CA GLY A 11 10.19 -11.64 -10.77
C GLY A 11 8.80 -11.59 -11.40
N LYS A 12 7.77 -12.18 -10.79
CA LYS A 12 6.39 -12.14 -11.26
C LYS A 12 5.55 -11.19 -10.40
N ALA A 13 4.64 -10.44 -11.02
CA ALA A 13 3.68 -9.59 -10.33
C ALA A 13 2.42 -10.36 -9.91
N TYR A 14 1.94 -10.10 -8.69
CA TYR A 14 0.78 -10.79 -8.10
C TYR A 14 -0.33 -9.85 -7.63
N ALA A 15 0.00 -8.59 -7.39
CA ALA A 15 -0.91 -7.52 -7.00
C ALA A 15 -0.39 -6.17 -7.48
N GLY A 16 -1.27 -5.18 -7.57
CA GLY A 16 -0.90 -3.78 -7.74
C GLY A 16 -1.07 -3.03 -6.42
N VAL A 17 -0.09 -2.21 -6.06
CA VAL A 17 -0.15 -1.29 -4.93
C VAL A 17 -0.31 0.11 -5.47
N TYR A 18 -1.35 0.82 -5.04
CA TYR A 18 -1.74 2.12 -5.57
C TYR A 18 -1.76 3.15 -4.45
N LEU A 19 -1.08 4.27 -4.67
CA LEU A 19 -1.22 5.47 -3.86
C LEU A 19 -2.22 6.41 -4.56
N LEU A 20 -3.35 6.63 -3.90
CA LEU A 20 -4.35 7.62 -4.27
C LEU A 20 -4.13 8.88 -3.42
N HIS A 21 -3.43 9.86 -3.98
CA HIS A 21 -3.10 11.10 -3.30
C HIS A 21 -4.21 12.14 -3.49
N LYS A 22 -4.85 12.58 -2.40
CA LYS A 22 -5.85 13.65 -2.38
C LYS A 22 -5.22 14.97 -1.90
N ALA A 23 -5.52 16.06 -2.61
CA ALA A 23 -5.16 17.41 -2.18
C ALA A 23 -5.65 17.68 -0.75
N GLY A 24 -4.80 18.28 0.10
CA GLY A 24 -5.07 18.51 1.52
C GLY A 24 -4.51 17.43 2.47
N GLY A 25 -3.54 16.62 2.03
CA GLY A 25 -2.75 15.73 2.88
C GLY A 25 -3.41 14.40 3.23
N TYR A 26 -4.61 14.09 2.71
CA TYR A 26 -5.22 12.77 2.90
C TYR A 26 -4.78 11.81 1.79
N ASN A 27 -4.26 10.66 2.19
CA ASN A 27 -3.77 9.63 1.30
C ASN A 27 -4.59 8.36 1.49
N CYS A 28 -4.71 7.59 0.42
CA CYS A 28 -5.26 6.25 0.45
C CYS A 28 -4.30 5.31 -0.27
N VAL A 29 -4.02 4.16 0.33
CA VAL A 29 -3.21 3.11 -0.27
C VAL A 29 -4.08 1.89 -0.43
N ALA A 30 -4.10 1.32 -1.64
CA ALA A 30 -4.83 0.10 -1.93
C ALA A 30 -3.90 -0.95 -2.52
N THR A 31 -3.97 -2.16 -2.00
CA THR A 31 -3.29 -3.33 -2.58
C THR A 31 -4.34 -4.24 -3.19
N ILE A 32 -4.38 -4.29 -4.52
CA ILE A 32 -5.38 -5.04 -5.28
C ILE A 32 -4.73 -6.28 -5.87
N LYS A 33 -5.28 -7.45 -5.55
CA LYS A 33 -4.81 -8.72 -6.09
C LYS A 33 -5.04 -8.82 -7.59
N TRP A 34 -4.03 -9.29 -8.31
CA TRP A 34 -4.14 -9.70 -9.71
C TRP A 34 -4.16 -11.23 -9.87
N THR A 35 -3.84 -11.93 -8.79
CA THR A 35 -3.80 -13.39 -8.69
C THR A 35 -4.47 -13.85 -7.40
N ALA A 36 -4.87 -15.11 -7.31
CA ALA A 36 -5.61 -15.64 -6.15
C ALA A 36 -6.88 -14.81 -5.80
N ILE A 37 -7.46 -14.14 -6.82
CA ILE A 37 -8.69 -13.35 -6.69
C ILE A 37 -9.82 -14.27 -6.20
N GLY A 38 -10.53 -13.85 -5.16
CA GLY A 38 -11.60 -14.63 -4.53
C GLY A 38 -11.13 -15.60 -3.44
N VAL A 39 -9.82 -15.85 -3.33
CA VAL A 39 -9.20 -16.66 -2.28
C VAL A 39 -8.71 -15.76 -1.15
N ALA A 40 -9.06 -16.11 0.09
CA ALA A 40 -8.57 -15.40 1.26
C ALA A 40 -7.07 -15.68 1.42
N THR A 41 -6.23 -14.67 1.20
CA THR A 41 -4.79 -14.74 1.43
C THR A 41 -4.32 -13.47 2.13
N ASP A 42 -3.24 -13.58 2.90
CA ASP A 42 -2.64 -12.43 3.59
C ASP A 42 -2.35 -11.32 2.59
N THR A 43 -2.92 -10.15 2.83
CA THR A 43 -2.86 -8.97 1.97
C THR A 43 -2.80 -7.75 2.85
N MET A 44 -1.95 -6.80 2.46
CA MET A 44 -1.70 -5.60 3.24
C MET A 44 -1.64 -4.37 2.35
N ALA A 45 -2.16 -3.25 2.86
CA ALA A 45 -1.91 -1.91 2.34
C ALA A 45 -1.32 -1.04 3.45
N GLY A 46 -0.27 -0.30 3.12
CA GLY A 46 0.51 0.51 4.06
C GLY A 46 0.69 1.93 3.60
N LEU A 47 0.37 2.86 4.49
CA LEU A 47 0.72 4.27 4.37
C LEU A 47 1.73 4.59 5.47
N TYR A 48 2.99 4.76 5.06
CA TYR A 48 4.07 5.13 5.95
C TYR A 48 4.28 6.63 5.93
N ARG A 49 4.39 7.21 7.13
CA ARG A 49 4.58 8.65 7.32
C ARG A 49 6.01 8.89 7.72
N ASP A 50 6.64 9.93 7.17
CA ASP A 50 8.04 10.27 7.45
C ASP A 50 8.22 10.82 8.87
N SER A 51 7.99 9.99 9.89
CA SER A 51 8.15 10.38 11.29
C SER A 51 8.96 9.35 12.05
N GLU A 52 9.77 9.81 13.01
CA GLU A 52 10.52 8.94 13.93
C GLU A 52 9.60 7.99 14.72
N ASP A 53 8.31 8.34 14.84
CA ASP A 53 7.29 7.51 15.48
C ASP A 53 6.59 6.58 14.47
N HIS A 54 7.11 5.35 14.35
CA HIS A 54 6.53 4.31 13.51
C HIS A 54 5.10 3.90 13.91
N SER A 55 4.63 4.24 15.12
CA SER A 55 3.23 3.96 15.53
C SER A 55 2.22 4.78 14.73
N ARG A 56 2.68 5.84 14.05
CA ARG A 56 1.85 6.67 13.18
C ARG A 56 1.68 6.08 11.79
N ASN A 57 2.35 4.98 11.45
CA ASN A 57 2.10 4.29 10.20
C ASN A 57 0.70 3.68 10.21
N LEU A 58 0.00 3.80 9.10
CA LEU A 58 -1.32 3.20 8.96
C LEU A 58 -1.20 1.94 8.11
N ILE A 59 -1.71 0.85 8.64
CA ILE A 59 -1.63 -0.46 8.02
C ILE A 59 -3.01 -1.09 8.11
N ASP A 60 -3.51 -1.56 6.96
CA ASP A 60 -4.60 -2.51 6.89
C ASP A 60 -4.03 -3.86 6.43
N GLN A 61 -4.14 -4.89 7.26
CA GLN A 61 -3.61 -6.22 6.97
C GLN A 61 -4.58 -7.31 7.43
N GLY A 62 -4.75 -8.31 6.58
CA GLY A 62 -5.51 -9.51 6.91
C GLY A 62 -5.68 -10.45 5.73
N ASN A 63 -6.46 -11.51 5.96
CA ASN A 63 -6.81 -12.47 4.92
C ASN A 63 -7.97 -11.92 4.07
N TYR A 64 -7.63 -11.12 3.06
CA TYR A 64 -8.61 -10.54 2.15
C TYR A 64 -8.84 -11.40 0.92
N LYS A 65 -10.02 -11.32 0.30
CA LYS A 65 -10.30 -12.04 -0.97
C LYS A 65 -9.86 -11.26 -2.21
N TYR A 66 -9.76 -9.93 -2.11
CA TYR A 66 -9.62 -9.06 -3.27
C TYR A 66 -8.58 -7.97 -3.06
N TYR A 67 -8.70 -7.21 -1.98
CA TYR A 67 -7.81 -6.08 -1.71
C TYR A 67 -7.74 -5.79 -0.21
N ALA A 68 -6.68 -5.08 0.18
CA ALA A 68 -6.56 -4.35 1.44
C ALA A 68 -6.54 -2.85 1.14
N VAL A 69 -7.01 -2.02 2.07
CA VAL A 69 -7.05 -0.57 1.88
C VAL A 69 -6.84 0.17 3.19
N VAL A 70 -5.99 1.18 3.16
CA VAL A 70 -5.78 2.08 4.28
C VAL A 70 -5.92 3.52 3.85
N HIS A 71 -6.52 4.35 4.69
CA HIS A 71 -6.72 5.77 4.44
C HIS A 71 -6.28 6.59 5.65
N GLY A 72 -5.69 7.75 5.40
CA GLY A 72 -5.41 8.68 6.48
C GLY A 72 -4.62 9.91 6.08
N TYR A 73 -4.55 10.83 7.03
CA TYR A 73 -3.81 12.08 6.87
C TYR A 73 -2.30 11.83 6.92
N ALA A 74 -1.52 12.47 6.07
CA ALA A 74 -0.07 12.51 6.10
C ALA A 74 0.39 13.88 5.60
N PRO A 75 0.75 14.81 6.50
CA PRO A 75 1.10 16.19 6.16
C PRO A 75 2.51 16.36 5.56
N MET A 76 3.24 15.26 5.39
CA MET A 76 4.68 15.24 5.08
C MET A 76 4.93 14.22 3.97
N CYS A 77 6.19 13.98 3.62
CA CYS A 77 6.54 12.94 2.66
C CYS A 77 6.04 11.56 3.14
N VAL A 78 5.51 10.77 2.21
CA VAL A 78 5.05 9.40 2.49
C VAL A 78 5.81 8.37 1.66
N SER A 79 5.89 7.17 2.21
CA SER A 79 6.14 5.93 1.48
C SER A 79 4.86 5.10 1.56
N TYR A 80 4.58 4.33 0.52
CA TYR A 80 3.44 3.42 0.51
C TYR A 80 3.91 2.01 0.16
N ALA A 81 3.19 1.02 0.66
CA ALA A 81 3.52 -0.37 0.41
C ALA A 81 2.29 -1.26 0.36
N GLY A 82 2.53 -2.45 -0.15
CA GLY A 82 1.58 -3.52 -0.11
C GLY A 82 2.21 -4.86 -0.38
N TRP A 83 1.54 -5.90 0.10
CA TRP A 83 1.87 -7.27 -0.26
C TRP A 83 0.64 -8.13 -0.41
N SER A 84 0.81 -9.25 -1.12
CA SER A 84 -0.16 -10.33 -1.24
C SER A 84 0.60 -11.65 -1.18
N ALA A 85 0.41 -12.39 -0.09
CA ALA A 85 1.25 -13.53 0.27
C ALA A 85 2.75 -13.12 0.23
N ALA A 86 3.58 -13.80 -0.56
CA ALA A 86 5.01 -13.50 -0.65
C ALA A 86 5.36 -12.30 -1.54
N ALA A 87 4.42 -11.80 -2.35
CA ALA A 87 4.69 -10.70 -3.28
C ALA A 87 4.61 -9.35 -2.58
N VAL A 88 5.66 -8.53 -2.71
CA VAL A 88 5.81 -7.27 -1.97
C VAL A 88 6.16 -6.11 -2.90
N ALA A 89 5.72 -4.90 -2.53
CA ALA A 89 6.17 -3.64 -3.10
C ALA A 89 6.21 -2.56 -2.02
N VAL A 90 7.27 -1.75 -2.04
CA VAL A 90 7.50 -0.61 -1.12
C VAL A 90 8.07 0.55 -1.94
N SER A 91 7.46 1.73 -1.84
CA SER A 91 7.93 2.91 -2.55
C SER A 91 9.09 3.57 -1.82
N ARG A 92 9.82 4.42 -2.53
CA ARG A 92 10.69 5.42 -1.91
C ARG A 92 9.87 6.50 -1.18
N TRP A 93 10.57 7.32 -0.40
CA TRP A 93 10.04 8.43 0.39
C TRP A 93 10.00 9.74 -0.42
N ASP A 94 9.21 9.77 -1.49
CA ASP A 94 9.27 10.88 -2.45
C ASP A 94 7.90 11.55 -2.71
N TRP A 95 6.86 11.19 -1.93
CA TRP A 95 5.49 11.67 -2.10
C TRP A 95 5.14 12.73 -1.06
N CYS A 96 5.60 13.96 -1.30
CA CYS A 96 5.41 15.08 -0.39
C CYS A 96 4.26 15.98 -0.88
N SER A 97 3.42 16.46 0.04
CA SER A 97 2.29 17.38 -0.21
C SER A 97 2.64 18.83 0.12
#